data_AF-A0A7D5ML86-F1
#
_entry.id   AF-A0A7D5ML86-F1
#
_cell.length_a   1.000
_cell.length_b   1.000
_cell.length_c   1.000
_cell.angle_alpha   90.00
_cell.angle_beta   90.00
_cell.angle_gamma   90.00
#
_symmetry.space_group_name_H-M   'P 1'
#
loop_
_entity.id
_entity.type
_entity.pdbx_description
1 polymer ?
#
loop_
_entity_poly.entity_id
_entity_poly.type
_entity_poly.pdbx_seq_one_letter_code
_entity_poly.pdbx_strand_id
1 'polypeptide(L)'
;MKRVITLTVFITLVLIVMLAKTSQAHKRIPYVQAAPPAMRIWVPGFWKWSPRLHRHVWVDGRWVTTHPRKVVYVRVRRSRQ
;
A
#
# COMPACT_ATOMS: atom_id res chain seq x y z
N MET A 1 3.88 -13.02 -57.36
CA MET A 1 4.37 -11.81 -56.64
C MET A 1 3.42 -11.32 -55.55
N LYS A 2 2.10 -11.19 -55.80
CA LYS A 2 1.12 -10.69 -54.80
C LYS A 2 1.06 -11.53 -53.51
N ARG A 3 1.08 -12.86 -53.62
CA ARG A 3 0.98 -13.80 -52.47
C ARG A 3 2.16 -13.71 -51.49
N VAL A 4 3.36 -13.38 -51.96
CA VAL A 4 4.56 -13.26 -51.11
C VAL A 4 4.44 -12.02 -50.22
N ILE A 5 4.02 -10.89 -50.80
CA ILE A 5 3.80 -9.63 -50.09
C ILE A 5 2.71 -9.79 -49.02
N THR A 6 1.62 -10.50 -49.33
CA THR A 6 0.54 -10.75 -48.36
C THR A 6 1.04 -11.60 -47.18
N LEU A 7 1.91 -12.59 -47.44
CA LEU A 7 2.47 -13.46 -46.42
C LEU A 7 3.44 -12.73 -45.50
N THR A 8 4.33 -11.88 -46.04
CA THR A 8 5.23 -11.06 -45.22
C THR A 8 4.47 -10.08 -44.35
N VAL A 9 3.45 -9.41 -44.89
CA VAL A 9 2.61 -8.47 -44.12
C VAL A 9 1.84 -9.21 -43.03
N PHE A 10 1.35 -10.42 -43.30
CA PHE A 10 0.65 -11.22 -42.29
C PHE A 10 1.60 -11.65 -41.17
N ILE A 11 2.81 -12.11 -41.51
CA ILE A 11 3.82 -12.54 -40.52
C ILE A 11 4.26 -11.35 -39.64
N THR A 12 4.51 -10.18 -40.22
CA THR A 12 4.91 -8.99 -39.45
C THR A 12 3.79 -8.54 -38.53
N LEU A 13 2.53 -8.58 -38.99
CA LEU A 13 1.37 -8.22 -38.18
C LEU A 13 1.18 -9.17 -36.98
N VAL A 14 1.36 -10.48 -37.19
CA VAL A 14 1.30 -11.49 -36.11
C VAL A 14 2.43 -11.25 -35.10
N LEU A 15 3.64 -10.96 -35.56
CA LEU A 15 4.80 -10.71 -34.68
C LEU A 15 4.58 -9.46 -33.81
N ILE A 16 4.04 -8.38 -34.37
CA ILE A 16 3.71 -7.15 -33.65
C ILE A 16 2.67 -7.42 -32.55
N VAL A 17 1.61 -8.18 -32.87
CA VAL A 17 0.57 -8.54 -31.89
C VAL A 17 1.13 -9.41 -30.76
N MET A 18 2.01 -10.37 -31.09
CA MET A 18 2.66 -11.21 -30.09
C MET A 18 3.58 -10.41 -29.16
N LEU A 19 4.35 -9.46 -29.69
CA LEU A 19 5.19 -8.56 -28.89
C LEU A 19 4.37 -7.64 -27.96
N ALA A 20 3.22 -7.15 -28.44
CA ALA A 20 2.34 -6.32 -27.63
C ALA A 20 1.73 -7.10 -26.46
N LYS A 21 1.37 -8.37 -26.70
CA LYS A 21 0.77 -9.25 -25.68
C LYS A 21 1.75 -9.62 -24.56
N THR A 22 3.04 -9.85 -24.90
CA THR A 22 4.07 -10.15 -23.88
C THR A 22 4.42 -8.92 -23.04
N SER A 23 4.38 -7.71 -23.62
CA SER A 23 4.60 -6.46 -22.88
C SER A 23 3.52 -6.16 -21.83
N GLN A 24 2.25 -6.52 -22.11
CA GLN A 24 1.14 -6.30 -21.17
C GLN A 24 1.23 -7.12 -19.88
N ALA A 25 1.97 -8.23 -19.87
CA ALA A 25 2.11 -9.09 -18.69
C ALA A 25 2.97 -8.46 -17.56
N HIS A 26 3.70 -7.38 -17.84
CA HIS A 26 4.67 -6.81 -16.88
C HIS A 26 4.15 -5.60 -16.07
N LYS A 27 2.90 -5.16 -16.26
CA LYS A 27 2.38 -3.93 -15.62
C LYS A 27 1.14 -4.13 -14.76
N ARG A 28 1.13 -5.20 -13.96
CA ARG A 28 0.24 -5.27 -12.79
C ARG A 28 1.09 -5.54 -11.55
N ILE A 29 1.73 -4.49 -11.05
CA ILE A 29 2.09 -4.44 -9.64
C ILE A 29 0.78 -4.08 -8.92
N PRO A 30 0.08 -5.03 -8.27
CA PRO A 30 -0.98 -4.64 -7.36
C PRO A 30 -0.33 -3.73 -6.33
N TYR A 31 -0.82 -2.50 -6.22
CA TYR A 31 -0.52 -1.64 -5.09
C TYR A 31 -1.16 -2.33 -3.88
N VAL A 32 -0.43 -3.27 -3.27
CA VAL A 32 -0.81 -3.76 -1.95
C VAL A 32 -0.60 -2.55 -1.05
N GLN A 33 -1.71 -1.87 -0.73
CA GLN A 33 -1.77 -0.91 0.36
C GLN A 33 -1.60 -1.73 1.64
N ALA A 34 -0.36 -2.17 1.89
CA ALA A 34 0.01 -2.72 3.18
C ALA A 34 -0.19 -1.55 4.16
N ALA A 35 -1.23 -1.63 4.97
CA ALA A 35 -1.31 -0.80 6.16
C ALA A 35 0.05 -0.96 6.87
N PRO A 36 0.67 0.14 7.34
CA PRO A 36 1.96 0.01 8.01
C PRO A 36 1.83 -1.04 9.11
N PRO A 37 2.79 -1.97 9.24
CA PRO A 37 2.73 -3.03 10.23
C PRO A 37 2.47 -2.39 11.60
N ALA A 38 1.59 -3.02 12.38
CA ALA A 38 1.23 -2.51 13.70
C ALA A 38 2.51 -2.29 14.51
N MET A 39 2.80 -1.03 14.82
CA MET A 39 4.05 -0.66 15.44
C MET A 39 3.88 -0.84 16.96
N ARG A 40 4.80 -1.58 17.59
CA ARG A 40 4.83 -1.68 19.06
C ARG A 40 5.67 -0.51 19.59
N ILE A 41 5.07 0.32 20.43
CA ILE A 41 5.78 1.40 21.13
C ILE A 41 5.89 1.05 22.60
N TRP A 42 7.04 1.35 23.19
CA TRP A 42 7.23 1.27 24.63
C TRP A 42 6.58 2.49 25.27
N VAL A 43 5.65 2.27 26.20
CA VAL A 43 5.10 3.32 27.05
C VAL A 43 5.80 3.23 28.40
N PRO A 44 6.54 4.27 28.85
CA PRO A 44 7.23 4.24 30.12
C PRO A 44 6.25 4.14 31.28
N GLY A 45 6.72 3.56 32.39
CA GLY A 45 5.97 3.52 33.64
C GLY A 45 5.77 4.92 34.21
N PHE A 46 4.73 5.08 35.02
CA PHE A 46 4.39 6.37 35.62
C PHE A 46 3.77 6.18 37.01
N TRP A 47 3.86 7.23 37.82
CA TRP A 47 3.16 7.29 39.09
C TRP A 47 1.68 7.62 38.87
N LYS A 48 0.80 6.79 39.44
CA LYS A 48 -0.65 7.01 39.41
C LYS A 48 -1.17 7.11 40.83
N TRP A 49 -2.04 8.09 41.12
CA TRP A 49 -2.77 8.12 42.38
C TRP A 49 -3.80 6.98 42.42
N SER A 50 -3.78 6.17 43.48
CA SER A 50 -4.79 5.13 43.71
C SER A 50 -5.78 5.59 44.77
N PRO A 51 -7.06 5.86 44.41
CA PRO A 51 -8.08 6.26 45.39
C PRO A 51 -8.42 5.13 46.35
N ARG A 52 -8.23 3.86 45.96
CA ARG A 52 -8.50 2.70 46.83
C ARG A 52 -7.44 2.54 47.92
N LEU A 53 -6.17 2.81 47.58
CA LEU A 53 -5.04 2.63 48.50
C LEU A 53 -4.59 3.95 49.14
N HIS A 54 -5.23 5.07 48.78
CA HIS A 54 -4.87 6.44 49.21
C HIS A 54 -3.38 6.74 49.10
N ARG A 55 -2.73 6.28 48.03
CA ARG A 55 -1.30 6.51 47.78
C ARG A 55 -0.98 6.55 46.30
N HIS A 56 0.15 7.17 45.96
CA HIS A 56 0.76 7.01 44.64
C HIS A 56 1.30 5.59 44.50
N VAL A 57 0.92 4.92 43.42
CA VAL A 57 1.41 3.60 43.04
C VAL A 57 2.14 3.70 41.71
N TRP A 58 3.23 2.96 41.60
CA TRP A 58 3.96 2.83 40.35
C TRP A 58 3.15 1.94 39.41
N VAL A 59 2.94 2.40 38.19
CA VAL A 59 2.36 1.63 37.10
C VAL A 59 3.47 1.29 36.14
N ASP A 60 3.76 0.01 35.97
CA ASP A 60 4.84 -0.45 35.11
C ASP A 60 4.62 -0.06 33.65
N GLY A 61 5.74 0.18 32.97
CA GLY A 61 5.76 0.40 31.53
C GLY A 61 5.31 -0.84 30.79
N ARG A 62 4.74 -0.65 29.60
CA ARG A 62 4.27 -1.76 28.77
C ARG A 62 4.45 -1.47 27.29
N TRP A 63 4.62 -2.53 26.52
CA TRP A 63 4.51 -2.48 25.07
C TRP A 63 3.04 -2.29 24.67
N VAL A 64 2.76 -1.26 23.87
CA VAL A 64 1.42 -0.99 23.34
C VAL A 64 1.47 -1.09 21.81
N THR A 65 0.46 -1.74 21.23
CA THR A 65 0.29 -1.81 19.79
C THR A 65 -0.37 -0.52 19.31
N THR A 66 0.38 0.34 18.63
CA THR A 66 -0.18 1.50 17.92
C THR A 66 -0.61 1.05 16.53
N HIS A 67 -1.91 1.12 16.28
CA HIS A 67 -2.44 1.01 14.93
C HIS A 67 -2.30 2.39 14.29
N PRO A 68 -1.60 2.54 13.16
CA PRO A 68 -1.65 3.79 12.42
C PRO A 68 -3.12 4.06 12.10
N ARG A 69 -3.68 5.12 12.68
CA ARG A 69 -5.03 5.60 12.36
C ARG A 69 -5.08 5.73 10.84
N LYS A 70 -6.10 5.16 10.20
CA LYS A 70 -6.28 5.15 8.74
C LYS A 70 -6.12 6.58 8.21
N VAL A 71 -4.97 6.91 7.63
CA VAL A 71 -4.74 8.23 7.03
C VAL A 71 -5.50 8.22 5.71
N VAL A 72 -6.70 8.78 5.71
CA VAL A 72 -7.48 8.96 4.49
C VAL A 72 -6.93 10.18 3.77
N TYR A 73 -6.20 9.95 2.69
CA TYR A 73 -5.85 11.02 1.76
C TYR A 73 -7.10 11.46 1.02
N VAL A 74 -7.76 12.51 1.49
CA VAL A 74 -8.84 13.16 0.73
C VAL A 74 -8.19 13.99 -0.36
N ARG A 75 -8.34 13.55 -1.62
CA ARG A 75 -7.96 14.37 -2.77
C ARG A 75 -8.94 15.53 -2.87
N VAL A 76 -8.54 16.70 -2.39
CA VAL A 76 -9.30 17.94 -2.59
C VAL A 76 -9.19 18.33 -4.07
N ARG A 77 -10.25 18.11 -4.86
CA ARG A 77 -10.40 18.81 -6.14
C ARG A 77 -10.76 20.26 -5.80
N ARG A 78 -9.83 21.19 -5.97
CA ARG A 78 -10.20 22.60 -6.08
C ARG A 78 -10.99 22.78 -7.36
N SER A 79 -12.29 22.97 -7.25
CA SER A 79 -13.11 23.57 -8.31
C SER A 79 -12.76 25.05 -8.33
N ARG A 80 -12.15 25.54 -9.41
CA ARG A 80 -12.14 26.98 -9.68
C ARG A 80 -13.55 27.33 -10.15
N GLN A 81 -14.24 28.17 -9.39
CA GLN A 81 -15.30 29.02 -9.93
C GLN A 81 -14.65 30.30 -10.46
#